data_AF-A0A9P0D648-F1
#
_entry.id   AF-A0A9P0D648-F1
#
_cell.length_a   1.000
_cell.length_b   1.000
_cell.length_c   1.000
_cell.angle_alpha   90.00
_cell.angle_beta   90.00
_cell.angle_gamma   90.00
#
_symmetry.space_group_name_H-M   'P 1'
#
loop_
_entity.id
_entity.type
_entity.pdbx_description
1 polymer ?
#
loop_
_entity_poly.entity_id
_entity_poly.type
_entity_poly.pdbx_seq_one_letter_code
_entity_poly.pdbx_strand_id
1 'polypeptide(L)'
;MHRLKYRKLVADGDSSLYANIMMKVSYGMEVEKIECKNHAVKNYGKALYKLQKDTKLNVEGRKLLTVSKIKELQNISKRIIYENVNKTVDILKTELENGPNHVFEDHFSCSENYCTTVGNITKSLIPTLESSGIFYHIKASLDRLIMMAGNLRANETNNKAEMFMSLLCKFNAGKRLNLTQRGSLETRAYIAALRYNLGICWEESVWENVTQRSAGEYFKKYLKNLKDNHDCHKKRRTGCKKKSKTNLKRSETDYGNSVPTATISNENYESEVSRILKRIQVSMEDIILIESKTGGQWDNPQYRSERRNRLTASVFGEVVKRRKTTPCHNLVKKILYETNFTSEAMLYIVELMKVLLCNYFGREEHLKILEHAAYL
;
A
#
# COMPACT_ATOMS: atom_id res chain seq x y z
N MET A 1 4.05 -29.98 20.92
CA MET A 1 4.46 -28.70 20.29
C MET A 1 5.98 -28.67 20.26
N HIS A 2 6.61 -28.54 19.10
CA HIS A 2 8.00 -28.98 18.84
C HIS A 2 9.16 -28.20 19.51
N ARG A 3 8.97 -27.49 20.64
CA ARG A 3 10.03 -26.71 21.33
C ARG A 3 10.85 -25.79 20.41
N LEU A 4 10.28 -25.36 19.29
CA LEU A 4 10.93 -24.47 18.33
C LEU A 4 10.72 -23.02 18.77
N LYS A 5 11.81 -22.23 18.78
CA LYS A 5 11.76 -20.77 18.92
C LYS A 5 12.00 -20.15 17.55
N TYR A 6 11.09 -19.26 17.12
CA TYR A 6 11.21 -18.55 15.85
C TYR A 6 11.82 -17.18 16.07
N ARG A 7 12.85 -16.81 15.30
CA ARG A 7 13.48 -15.47 15.36
C ARG A 7 12.82 -14.44 14.45
N LYS A 8 12.21 -14.90 13.35
CA LYS A 8 11.65 -14.06 12.29
C LYS A 8 10.27 -14.57 11.89
N LEU A 9 9.33 -13.65 11.70
CA LEU A 9 8.00 -13.94 11.17
C LEU A 9 7.80 -13.18 9.85
N VAL A 10 7.54 -13.90 8.75
CA VAL A 10 7.12 -13.29 7.49
C VAL A 10 5.60 -13.11 7.50
N ALA A 11 5.15 -11.89 7.76
CA ALA A 11 3.74 -11.51 7.82
C ALA A 11 3.22 -11.08 6.43
N ASP A 12 1.95 -11.34 6.15
CA ASP A 12 1.24 -10.95 4.92
C ASP A 12 0.44 -9.64 5.06
N GLY A 13 0.63 -8.93 6.18
CA GLY A 13 -0.11 -7.75 6.57
C GLY A 13 -1.04 -7.96 7.77
N ASP A 14 -1.16 -9.20 8.27
CA ASP A 14 -1.93 -9.52 9.48
C ASP A 14 -1.19 -9.05 10.73
N SER A 15 -1.71 -8.00 11.38
CA SER A 15 -1.15 -7.50 12.62
C SER A 15 -1.57 -8.33 13.84
N SER A 16 -2.68 -9.07 13.77
CA SER A 16 -3.19 -9.87 14.89
C SER A 16 -2.29 -11.06 15.24
N LEU A 17 -1.72 -11.76 14.25
CA LEU A 17 -0.84 -12.91 14.50
C LEU A 17 0.45 -12.46 15.20
N TYR A 18 1.10 -11.42 14.69
CA TYR A 18 2.33 -10.90 15.29
C TYR A 18 2.07 -10.38 16.71
N ALA A 19 0.99 -9.62 16.92
CA ALA A 19 0.60 -9.16 18.26
C ALA A 19 0.36 -10.34 19.22
N ASN A 20 -0.30 -11.40 18.76
CA ASN A 20 -0.49 -12.61 19.56
C ASN A 20 0.84 -13.29 19.91
N ILE A 21 1.82 -13.34 18.99
CA ILE A 21 3.15 -13.91 19.26
C ILE A 21 3.89 -13.08 20.31
N MET A 22 3.88 -11.75 20.16
CA MET A 22 4.49 -10.82 21.13
C MET A 22 3.93 -11.01 22.54
N MET A 23 2.61 -11.15 22.68
CA MET A 23 1.94 -11.19 23.98
C MET A 23 1.89 -12.58 24.64
N LYS A 24 1.78 -13.66 23.85
CA LYS A 24 1.49 -15.01 24.38
C LYS A 24 2.71 -15.90 24.47
N VAL A 25 3.82 -15.54 23.83
CA VAL A 25 5.02 -16.37 23.77
C VAL A 25 6.12 -15.72 24.59
N SER A 26 6.81 -16.50 25.43
CA SER A 26 7.82 -15.97 26.37
C SER A 26 9.00 -15.26 25.69
N TYR A 27 9.34 -15.65 24.46
CA TYR A 27 10.36 -15.02 23.63
C TYR A 27 9.76 -14.06 22.58
N GLY A 28 8.46 -13.76 22.67
CA GLY A 28 7.71 -13.00 21.67
C GLY A 28 8.37 -11.67 21.30
N MET A 29 8.90 -10.96 22.29
CA MET A 29 9.60 -9.68 22.13
C MET A 29 10.87 -9.75 21.27
N GLU A 30 11.48 -10.94 21.15
CA GLU A 30 12.69 -11.17 20.34
C GLU A 30 12.34 -11.50 18.86
N VAL A 31 11.05 -11.64 18.53
CA VAL A 31 10.62 -12.03 17.18
C VAL A 31 10.61 -10.82 16.27
N GLU A 32 11.42 -10.83 15.22
CA GLU A 32 11.45 -9.79 14.20
C GLU A 32 10.31 -9.97 13.19
N LYS A 33 9.55 -8.90 12.91
CA LYS A 33 8.54 -8.88 11.86
C LYS A 33 9.16 -8.54 10.51
N ILE A 34 8.97 -9.42 9.54
CA ILE A 34 9.31 -9.21 8.13
C ILE A 34 8.01 -9.11 7.35
N GLU A 35 7.90 -8.14 6.45
CA GLU A 35 6.72 -7.97 5.62
C GLU A 35 6.86 -8.73 4.31
N CYS A 36 5.80 -9.41 3.89
CA CYS A 36 5.77 -10.11 2.62
C CYS A 36 5.73 -9.11 1.45
N LYS A 37 6.79 -9.07 0.65
CA LYS A 37 6.89 -8.14 -0.49
C LYS A 37 5.73 -8.24 -1.48
N ASN A 38 5.26 -9.46 -1.75
CA ASN A 38 4.18 -9.69 -2.69
C ASN A 38 2.86 -9.09 -2.18
N HIS A 39 2.60 -9.21 -0.88
CA HIS A 39 1.42 -8.64 -0.24
C HIS A 39 1.50 -7.12 -0.17
N ALA A 40 2.64 -6.57 0.24
CA ALA A 40 2.86 -5.13 0.29
C ALA A 40 2.65 -4.46 -1.08
N VAL A 41 3.29 -4.97 -2.14
CA VAL A 41 3.14 -4.44 -3.51
C VAL A 41 1.73 -4.69 -4.07
N LYS A 42 1.09 -5.81 -3.73
CA LYS A 42 -0.31 -6.06 -4.11
C LYS A 42 -1.26 -5.06 -3.46
N ASN A 43 -1.03 -4.70 -2.20
CA ASN A 43 -1.83 -3.70 -1.49
C ASN A 43 -1.62 -2.29 -2.08
N TYR A 44 -0.38 -1.92 -2.43
CA TYR A 44 -0.11 -0.71 -3.21
C TYR A 44 -0.91 -0.69 -4.52
N GLY A 45 -0.86 -1.77 -5.31
CA GLY A 45 -1.66 -1.88 -6.53
C GLY A 45 -3.17 -1.77 -6.30
N LYS A 46 -3.71 -2.39 -5.23
CA LYS A 46 -5.14 -2.24 -4.88
C LYS A 46 -5.51 -0.78 -4.61
N ALA A 47 -4.65 -0.02 -3.93
CA ALA A 47 -4.86 1.41 -3.69
C ALA A 47 -4.91 2.18 -5.01
N LEU A 48 -3.98 1.92 -5.93
CA LEU A 48 -3.96 2.53 -7.26
C LEU A 48 -5.22 2.19 -8.09
N TYR A 49 -5.66 0.93 -8.08
CA TYR A 49 -6.92 0.55 -8.74
C TYR A 49 -8.14 1.22 -8.13
N LYS A 50 -8.11 1.55 -6.83
CA LYS A 50 -9.17 2.33 -6.18
C LYS A 50 -9.17 3.77 -6.68
N LEU A 51 -7.99 4.40 -6.78
CA LEU A 51 -7.83 5.77 -7.31
C LEU A 51 -8.32 5.87 -8.76
N GLN A 52 -7.97 4.91 -9.61
CA GLN A 52 -8.42 4.87 -11.01
C GLN A 52 -9.96 4.87 -11.14
N LYS A 53 -10.66 4.29 -10.15
CA LYS A 53 -12.12 4.18 -10.12
C LYS A 53 -12.81 5.31 -9.36
N ASP A 54 -12.07 6.16 -8.66
CA ASP A 54 -12.63 7.22 -7.83
C ASP A 54 -13.13 8.38 -8.70
N THR A 55 -14.44 8.52 -8.83
CA THR A 55 -15.06 9.57 -9.66
C THR A 55 -14.87 10.98 -9.10
N LYS A 56 -14.45 11.12 -7.83
CA LYS A 56 -14.14 12.42 -7.22
C LYS A 56 -12.83 13.02 -7.73
N LEU A 57 -11.98 12.21 -8.36
CA LEU A 57 -10.69 12.65 -8.89
C LEU A 57 -10.82 13.06 -10.36
N ASN A 58 -9.95 13.99 -10.76
CA ASN A 58 -9.91 14.53 -12.13
C ASN A 58 -9.85 13.39 -13.17
N VAL A 59 -10.74 13.47 -14.17
CA VAL A 59 -10.89 12.47 -15.24
C VAL A 59 -9.61 12.33 -16.07
N GLU A 60 -8.94 13.44 -16.37
CA GLU A 60 -7.71 13.45 -17.18
C GLU A 60 -6.59 12.68 -16.49
N GLY A 61 -6.37 12.97 -15.19
CA GLY A 61 -5.39 12.23 -14.38
C GLY A 61 -5.71 10.74 -14.26
N ARG A 62 -7.00 10.37 -14.17
CA ARG A 62 -7.41 8.96 -14.13
C ARG A 62 -7.18 8.22 -15.45
N LYS A 63 -7.26 8.91 -16.59
CA LYS A 63 -6.95 8.33 -17.90
C LYS A 63 -5.44 8.02 -18.03
N LEU A 64 -4.58 8.82 -17.40
CA LEU A 64 -3.13 8.58 -17.36
C LEU A 64 -2.77 7.36 -16.49
N LEU A 65 -3.50 7.14 -15.39
CA LEU A 65 -3.32 5.97 -14.52
C LEU A 65 -3.99 4.71 -15.11
N THR A 66 -3.48 4.23 -16.24
CA THR A 66 -3.98 3.02 -16.91
C THR A 66 -3.65 1.74 -16.15
N VAL A 67 -4.32 0.63 -16.50
CA VAL A 67 -4.01 -0.70 -15.94
C VAL A 67 -2.56 -1.12 -16.22
N SER A 68 -1.98 -0.70 -17.37
CA SER A 68 -0.56 -0.95 -17.67
C SER A 68 0.34 -0.20 -16.71
N LYS A 69 0.11 1.11 -16.55
CA LYS A 69 0.90 1.96 -15.65
C LYS A 69 0.81 1.49 -14.19
N ILE A 70 -0.36 1.01 -13.73
CA ILE A 70 -0.48 0.39 -12.40
C ILE A 70 0.40 -0.86 -12.27
N LYS A 71 0.46 -1.72 -13.30
CA LYS A 71 1.34 -2.90 -13.28
C LYS A 71 2.82 -2.50 -13.34
N GLU A 72 3.18 -1.48 -14.12
CA GLU A 72 4.54 -0.93 -14.16
C GLU A 72 4.95 -0.40 -12.78
N LEU A 73 4.09 0.38 -12.11
CA LEU A 73 4.30 0.84 -10.72
C LEU A 73 4.52 -0.33 -9.75
N GLN A 74 3.78 -1.43 -9.89
CA GLN A 74 4.00 -2.61 -9.05
C GLN A 74 5.32 -3.33 -9.38
N ASN A 75 5.66 -3.42 -10.66
CA ASN A 75 6.86 -4.13 -11.11
C ASN A 75 8.12 -3.36 -10.72
N ILE A 76 8.13 -2.03 -10.87
CA ILE A 76 9.26 -1.20 -10.46
C ILE A 76 9.49 -1.29 -8.96
N SER A 77 8.41 -1.24 -8.14
CA SER A 77 8.55 -1.41 -6.68
C SER A 77 9.14 -2.76 -6.30
N LYS A 78 8.76 -3.85 -6.99
CA LYS A 78 9.36 -5.17 -6.76
C LYS A 78 10.84 -5.21 -7.13
N ARG A 79 11.20 -4.61 -8.27
CA ARG A 79 12.59 -4.53 -8.73
C ARG A 79 13.42 -3.74 -7.75
N ILE A 80 12.96 -2.56 -7.32
CA ILE A 80 13.63 -1.74 -6.31
C ILE A 80 13.84 -2.53 -5.01
N ILE A 81 12.81 -3.22 -4.48
CA ILE A 81 12.96 -4.06 -3.28
C ILE A 81 14.01 -5.15 -3.47
N TYR A 82 14.08 -5.76 -4.66
CA TYR A 82 15.06 -6.79 -4.98
C TYR A 82 16.49 -6.24 -5.04
N GLU A 83 16.72 -5.10 -5.70
CA GLU A 83 18.05 -4.49 -5.84
C GLU A 83 18.60 -3.89 -4.53
N ASN A 84 17.75 -3.69 -3.52
CA ASN A 84 18.10 -3.02 -2.26
C ASN A 84 18.22 -3.97 -1.05
N VAL A 85 18.20 -5.30 -1.24
CA VAL A 85 18.28 -6.27 -0.13
C VAL A 85 19.47 -6.00 0.80
N ASN A 86 20.63 -5.70 0.22
CA ASN A 86 21.88 -5.50 0.96
C ASN A 86 22.16 -4.03 1.30
N LYS A 87 21.35 -3.09 0.79
CA LYS A 87 21.57 -1.64 0.95
C LYS A 87 20.92 -1.12 2.24
N THR A 88 21.16 0.15 2.55
CA THR A 88 20.53 0.82 3.70
C THR A 88 19.05 1.06 3.43
N VAL A 89 18.25 1.11 4.50
CA VAL A 89 16.80 1.34 4.39
C VAL A 89 16.50 2.69 3.74
N ASP A 90 17.33 3.70 3.98
CA ASP A 90 17.13 5.03 3.40
C ASP A 90 17.25 5.02 1.88
N ILE A 91 18.19 4.26 1.31
CA ILE A 91 18.32 4.10 -0.16
C ILE A 91 17.08 3.41 -0.73
N LEU A 92 16.56 2.39 -0.03
CA LEU A 92 15.31 1.73 -0.43
C LEU A 92 14.13 2.73 -0.42
N LYS A 93 14.03 3.59 0.60
CA LYS A 93 12.97 4.61 0.69
C LYS A 93 13.08 5.62 -0.45
N THR A 94 14.26 6.16 -0.73
CA THR A 94 14.46 7.15 -1.79
C THR A 94 14.21 6.57 -3.17
N GLU A 95 14.69 5.36 -3.46
CA GLU A 95 14.44 4.70 -4.74
C GLU A 95 12.95 4.34 -4.92
N LEU A 96 12.26 3.89 -3.85
CA LEU A 96 10.81 3.66 -3.90
C LEU A 96 10.05 4.96 -4.19
N GLU A 97 10.41 6.05 -3.51
CA GLU A 97 9.80 7.38 -3.69
C GLU A 97 9.98 7.92 -5.12
N ASN A 98 11.09 7.58 -5.78
CA ASN A 98 11.33 7.88 -7.19
C ASN A 98 10.62 6.92 -8.18
N GLY A 99 10.14 5.76 -7.71
CA GLY A 99 9.47 4.76 -8.56
C GLY A 99 8.33 5.31 -9.43
N PRO A 100 7.43 6.18 -8.92
CA PRO A 100 6.43 6.84 -9.74
C PRO A 100 7.02 7.75 -10.84
N ASN A 101 8.07 8.52 -10.55
CA ASN A 101 8.74 9.37 -11.55
C ASN A 101 9.22 8.52 -12.73
N HIS A 102 9.91 7.43 -12.42
CA HIS A 102 10.40 6.47 -13.41
C HIS A 102 9.30 5.94 -14.33
N VAL A 103 8.14 5.58 -13.78
CA VAL A 103 7.03 5.01 -14.57
C VAL A 103 6.34 6.06 -15.43
N PHE A 104 6.41 7.34 -15.06
CA PHE A 104 5.83 8.44 -15.82
C PHE A 104 6.88 9.22 -16.61
N GLU A 105 7.93 8.51 -17.05
CA GLU A 105 8.95 8.96 -18.00
C GLU A 105 9.82 10.14 -17.50
N ASP A 106 9.95 10.27 -16.17
CA ASP A 106 10.92 11.15 -15.53
C ASP A 106 12.05 10.32 -14.90
N HIS A 107 13.21 10.35 -15.55
CA HIS A 107 14.36 9.54 -15.15
C HIS A 107 15.47 10.36 -14.48
N PHE A 108 15.23 11.60 -14.09
CA PHE A 108 16.26 12.49 -13.54
C PHE A 108 16.98 11.88 -12.33
N SER A 109 16.23 11.35 -11.36
CA SER A 109 16.77 10.76 -10.13
C SER A 109 16.73 9.22 -10.12
N CYS A 110 16.70 8.60 -11.30
CA CYS A 110 16.69 7.14 -11.40
C CYS A 110 18.06 6.53 -11.10
N SER A 111 18.04 5.34 -10.49
CA SER A 111 19.24 4.50 -10.27
C SER A 111 19.48 3.62 -11.51
N GLU A 112 20.75 3.46 -11.88
CA GLU A 112 21.18 2.58 -12.98
C GLU A 112 20.78 1.12 -12.74
N ASN A 113 20.59 0.71 -11.48
CA ASN A 113 20.22 -0.66 -11.11
C ASN A 113 18.85 -1.08 -11.69
N TYR A 114 17.94 -0.13 -11.90
CA TYR A 114 16.60 -0.43 -12.39
C TYR A 114 16.16 0.37 -13.63
N CYS A 115 16.94 1.36 -14.05
CA CYS A 115 16.62 2.27 -15.15
C CYS A 115 17.71 2.25 -16.21
N THR A 116 17.31 2.16 -17.48
CA THR A 116 18.22 2.15 -18.64
C THR A 116 18.49 3.54 -19.21
N THR A 117 17.61 4.50 -18.94
CA THR A 117 17.62 5.85 -19.54
C THR A 117 17.77 6.92 -18.45
N VAL A 118 18.72 6.72 -17.54
CA VAL A 118 18.99 7.65 -16.43
C VAL A 118 19.26 9.06 -16.96
N GLY A 119 18.69 10.07 -16.30
CA GLY A 119 18.83 11.49 -16.67
C GLY A 119 17.91 11.96 -17.78
N ASN A 120 17.12 11.09 -18.41
CA ASN A 120 16.19 11.49 -19.48
C ASN A 120 14.86 12.03 -18.93
N ILE A 121 14.51 13.27 -19.32
CA ILE A 121 13.28 13.97 -18.90
C ILE A 121 12.40 14.34 -20.11
N THR A 122 12.83 14.01 -21.34
CA THR A 122 12.24 14.52 -22.59
C THR A 122 10.76 14.21 -22.78
N LYS A 123 10.25 13.13 -22.15
CA LYS A 123 8.86 12.67 -22.26
C LYS A 123 8.09 12.69 -20.94
N SER A 124 8.60 13.42 -19.94
CA SER A 124 8.03 13.43 -18.58
C SER A 124 6.54 13.80 -18.60
N LEU A 125 5.70 12.92 -18.05
CA LEU A 125 4.27 13.13 -17.86
C LEU A 125 3.96 13.75 -16.49
N ILE A 126 4.99 14.01 -15.67
CA ILE A 126 4.86 14.51 -14.31
C ILE A 126 4.11 15.86 -14.24
N PRO A 127 4.42 16.86 -15.08
CA PRO A 127 3.71 18.15 -15.02
C PRO A 127 2.20 18.01 -15.21
N THR A 128 1.76 17.12 -16.10
CA THR A 128 0.34 16.83 -16.36
C THR A 128 -0.32 16.06 -15.21
N LEU A 129 0.44 15.17 -14.55
CA LEU A 129 -0.06 14.43 -13.38
C LEU A 129 -0.17 15.33 -12.15
N GLU A 130 0.73 16.30 -12.00
CA GLU A 130 0.68 17.32 -10.96
C GLU A 130 -0.51 18.26 -11.15
N SER A 131 -0.70 18.81 -12.36
CA SER A 131 -1.83 19.71 -12.65
C SER A 131 -3.19 19.04 -12.42
N SER A 132 -3.31 17.75 -12.73
CA SER A 132 -4.53 16.97 -12.46
C SER A 132 -4.70 16.57 -10.99
N GLY A 133 -3.67 16.74 -10.16
CA GLY A 133 -3.65 16.38 -8.74
C GLY A 133 -3.55 14.86 -8.47
N ILE A 134 -3.60 14.01 -9.49
CA ILE A 134 -3.57 12.55 -9.32
C ILE A 134 -2.22 12.05 -8.80
N PHE A 135 -1.14 12.77 -9.11
CA PHE A 135 0.22 12.39 -8.71
C PHE A 135 0.38 12.30 -7.20
N TYR A 136 -0.20 13.26 -6.47
CA TYR A 136 -0.16 13.29 -5.01
C TYR A 136 -0.89 12.10 -4.40
N HIS A 137 -1.99 11.66 -5.01
CA HIS A 137 -2.71 10.46 -4.58
C HIS A 137 -1.91 9.17 -4.83
N ILE A 138 -1.15 9.11 -5.92
CA ILE A 138 -0.22 8.00 -6.20
C ILE A 138 0.88 7.97 -5.14
N LYS A 139 1.56 9.10 -4.88
CA LYS A 139 2.58 9.22 -3.82
C LYS A 139 2.01 8.86 -2.44
N ALA A 140 0.82 9.35 -2.10
CA ALA A 140 0.15 9.02 -0.84
C ALA A 140 -0.19 7.52 -0.71
N SER A 141 -0.53 6.86 -1.83
CA SER A 141 -0.76 5.40 -1.85
C SER A 141 0.55 4.62 -1.67
N LEU A 142 1.65 5.16 -2.16
CA LEU A 142 2.98 4.59 -2.04
C LEU A 142 3.56 4.75 -0.63
N ASP A 143 3.21 5.82 0.10
CA ASP A 143 3.75 6.09 1.45
C ASP A 143 3.58 4.90 2.40
N ARG A 144 2.48 4.14 2.30
CA ARG A 144 2.29 2.91 3.10
C ARG A 144 3.35 1.84 2.79
N LEU A 145 3.75 1.71 1.53
CA LEU A 145 4.81 0.78 1.12
C LEU A 145 6.18 1.26 1.62
N ILE A 146 6.44 2.58 1.56
CA ILE A 146 7.68 3.20 2.05
C ILE A 146 7.81 3.04 3.56
N MET A 147 6.72 3.23 4.32
CA MET A 147 6.72 3.00 5.77
C MET A 147 7.10 1.56 6.15
N MET A 148 6.80 0.60 5.27
CA MET A 148 7.13 -0.81 5.47
C MET A 148 8.55 -1.17 4.99
N ALA A 149 9.32 -0.22 4.43
CA ALA A 149 10.61 -0.46 3.79
C ALA A 149 11.61 -1.21 4.71
N GLY A 150 11.69 -0.83 5.99
CA GLY A 150 12.55 -1.50 6.96
C GLY A 150 12.26 -2.99 7.08
N ASN A 151 10.98 -3.37 7.08
CA ASN A 151 10.54 -4.76 7.18
C ASN A 151 10.52 -5.49 5.83
N LEU A 152 10.67 -4.77 4.71
CA LEU A 152 10.68 -5.32 3.35
C LEU A 152 12.07 -5.66 2.83
N ARG A 153 13.13 -5.16 3.48
CA ARG A 153 14.53 -5.34 3.07
C ARG A 153 14.93 -6.80 2.87
N ALA A 154 14.37 -7.72 3.67
CA ALA A 154 14.66 -9.14 3.54
C ALA A 154 14.14 -9.78 2.23
N ASN A 155 13.27 -9.08 1.48
CA ASN A 155 12.75 -9.53 0.18
C ASN A 155 12.06 -10.91 0.22
N GLU A 156 11.45 -11.21 1.37
CA GLU A 156 10.82 -12.49 1.69
C GLU A 156 9.36 -12.59 1.22
N THR A 157 8.87 -13.83 1.13
CA THR A 157 7.47 -14.10 0.73
C THR A 157 6.82 -15.17 1.60
N ASN A 158 5.55 -14.96 1.97
CA ASN A 158 4.72 -15.95 2.64
C ASN A 158 4.06 -16.96 1.68
N ASN A 159 4.36 -16.87 0.37
CA ASN A 159 3.72 -17.68 -0.67
C ASN A 159 3.82 -19.19 -0.41
N LYS A 160 4.94 -19.67 0.15
CA LYS A 160 5.15 -21.08 0.48
C LYS A 160 4.15 -21.56 1.53
N ALA A 161 3.98 -20.80 2.60
CA ALA A 161 3.02 -21.12 3.65
C ALA A 161 1.58 -21.02 3.11
N GLU A 162 1.25 -19.99 2.33
CA GLU A 162 -0.08 -19.86 1.69
C GLU A 162 -0.40 -21.05 0.77
N MET A 163 0.59 -21.50 0.00
CA MET A 163 0.43 -22.67 -0.86
C MET A 163 0.20 -23.95 -0.05
N PHE A 164 0.97 -24.17 1.01
CA PHE A 164 0.76 -25.30 1.92
C PHE A 164 -0.63 -25.24 2.59
N MET A 165 -0.99 -24.08 3.16
CA MET A 165 -2.27 -23.89 3.83
C MET A 165 -3.45 -24.07 2.87
N SER A 166 -3.30 -23.69 1.61
CA SER A 166 -4.29 -23.95 0.55
C SER A 166 -4.48 -25.45 0.30
N LEU A 167 -3.40 -26.24 0.29
CA LEU A 167 -3.47 -27.70 0.19
C LEU A 167 -4.12 -28.33 1.43
N LEU A 168 -3.68 -27.93 2.62
CA LEU A 168 -4.26 -28.40 3.88
C LEU A 168 -5.77 -28.12 3.94
N CYS A 169 -6.19 -26.92 3.52
CA CYS A 169 -7.61 -26.57 3.47
C CYS A 169 -8.42 -27.47 2.52
N LYS A 170 -7.84 -27.93 1.41
CA LYS A 170 -8.50 -28.88 0.50
C LYS A 170 -8.68 -30.24 1.15
N PHE A 171 -7.64 -30.77 1.80
CA PHE A 171 -7.71 -32.05 2.51
C PHE A 171 -8.65 -31.98 3.72
N ASN A 172 -8.73 -30.82 4.37
CA ASN A 172 -9.71 -30.55 5.42
C ASN A 172 -11.16 -30.41 4.90
N ALA A 173 -11.40 -30.54 3.58
CA ALA A 173 -12.70 -30.31 2.94
C ALA A 173 -13.33 -28.93 3.25
N GLY A 174 -12.50 -27.95 3.64
CA GLY A 174 -12.96 -26.68 4.21
C GLY A 174 -13.80 -26.87 5.48
N LYS A 175 -14.57 -25.84 5.88
CA LYS A 175 -15.50 -25.92 7.03
C LYS A 175 -16.80 -26.69 6.71
N ARG A 176 -16.81 -27.54 5.68
CA ARG A 176 -18.03 -28.15 5.12
C ARG A 176 -18.36 -29.50 5.74
N LEU A 177 -17.35 -30.25 6.16
CA LEU A 177 -17.50 -31.55 6.79
C LEU A 177 -16.85 -31.50 8.16
N ASN A 178 -17.56 -32.00 9.17
CA ASN A 178 -16.99 -32.12 10.50
C ASN A 178 -16.11 -33.38 10.55
N LEU A 179 -14.79 -33.21 10.44
CA LEU A 179 -13.83 -34.29 10.43
C LEU A 179 -13.00 -34.33 11.73
N THR A 180 -13.62 -34.04 12.87
CA THR A 180 -12.97 -33.85 14.20
C THR A 180 -12.62 -35.14 14.95
N GLN A 181 -12.21 -36.20 14.24
CA GLN A 181 -11.66 -37.37 14.93
C GLN A 181 -10.23 -37.08 15.42
N ARG A 182 -9.84 -37.69 16.55
CA ARG A 182 -8.47 -37.57 17.11
C ARG A 182 -7.44 -37.96 16.05
N GLY A 183 -6.37 -37.18 15.90
CA GLY A 183 -5.31 -37.38 14.88
C GLY A 183 -5.70 -37.00 13.45
N SER A 184 -6.98 -36.75 13.16
CA SER A 184 -7.46 -36.50 11.79
C SER A 184 -6.85 -35.25 11.15
N LEU A 185 -6.63 -34.18 11.92
CA LEU A 185 -5.95 -32.97 11.43
C LEU A 185 -4.46 -33.21 11.15
N GLU A 186 -3.78 -33.96 12.02
CA GLU A 186 -2.36 -34.29 11.88
C GLU A 186 -2.13 -35.13 10.63
N THR A 187 -2.92 -36.18 10.42
CA THR A 187 -2.88 -37.01 9.21
C THR A 187 -3.08 -36.16 7.94
N ARG A 188 -4.07 -35.25 7.94
CA ARG A 188 -4.30 -34.35 6.80
C ARG A 188 -3.18 -33.34 6.59
N ALA A 189 -2.53 -32.88 7.65
CA ALA A 189 -1.35 -32.03 7.56
C ALA A 189 -0.16 -32.79 6.95
N TYR A 190 0.06 -34.05 7.34
CA TYR A 190 1.09 -34.91 6.72
C TYR A 190 0.79 -35.18 5.24
N ILE A 191 -0.45 -35.51 4.90
CA ILE A 191 -0.88 -35.68 3.51
C ILE A 191 -0.67 -34.39 2.70
N ALA A 192 -1.03 -33.23 3.27
CA ALA A 192 -0.77 -31.94 2.64
C ALA A 192 0.72 -31.68 2.43
N ALA A 193 1.57 -32.08 3.36
CA ALA A 193 3.03 -31.95 3.26
C ALA A 193 3.60 -32.87 2.15
N LEU A 194 3.15 -34.12 2.07
CA LEU A 194 3.53 -35.04 0.99
C LEU A 194 3.13 -34.46 -0.36
N ARG A 195 1.88 -33.98 -0.48
CA ARG A 195 1.40 -33.29 -1.68
C ARG A 195 2.21 -32.05 -2.03
N TYR A 196 2.59 -31.24 -1.03
CA TYR A 196 3.36 -30.02 -1.23
C TYR A 196 4.77 -30.31 -1.76
N ASN A 197 5.43 -31.33 -1.21
CA ASN A 197 6.82 -31.66 -1.54
C ASN A 197 6.96 -32.53 -2.81
N LEU A 198 6.08 -33.51 -2.99
CA LEU A 198 6.18 -34.52 -4.05
C LEU A 198 5.19 -34.29 -5.21
N GLY A 199 4.19 -33.42 -5.04
CA GLY A 199 3.31 -32.96 -6.12
C GLY A 199 2.12 -33.88 -6.48
N ILE A 200 1.69 -33.80 -7.75
CA ILE A 200 0.64 -34.54 -8.49
C ILE A 200 0.26 -35.96 -8.04
N CYS A 201 1.30 -36.75 -7.91
CA CYS A 201 1.20 -38.20 -7.87
C CYS A 201 2.09 -38.71 -6.74
N TRP A 202 2.13 -37.96 -5.63
CA TRP A 202 2.94 -38.32 -4.46
C TRP A 202 2.56 -39.70 -3.93
N GLU A 203 1.29 -40.07 -4.09
CA GLU A 203 0.74 -41.34 -3.66
C GLU A 203 1.44 -42.55 -4.30
N GLU A 204 1.82 -42.47 -5.58
CA GLU A 204 2.53 -43.55 -6.29
C GLU A 204 3.91 -43.79 -5.67
N SER A 205 4.68 -42.71 -5.49
CA SER A 205 6.03 -42.80 -4.90
C SER A 205 6.01 -43.32 -3.45
N VAL A 206 5.02 -42.89 -2.65
CA VAL A 206 4.88 -43.37 -1.27
C VAL A 206 4.43 -44.82 -1.23
N TRP A 207 3.50 -45.21 -2.12
CA TRP A 207 3.05 -46.60 -2.22
C TRP A 207 4.20 -47.55 -2.54
N GLU A 208 5.01 -47.23 -3.54
CA GLU A 208 6.17 -48.04 -3.94
C GLU A 208 7.19 -48.15 -2.80
N ASN A 209 7.48 -47.04 -2.12
CA ASN A 209 8.42 -47.03 -0.99
C ASN A 209 7.92 -47.84 0.21
N VAL A 210 6.63 -47.80 0.53
CA VAL A 210 6.07 -48.48 1.70
C VAL A 210 5.81 -49.96 1.43
N THR A 211 5.25 -50.27 0.26
CA THR A 211 4.82 -51.64 -0.07
C THR A 211 5.87 -52.45 -0.80
N GLN A 212 6.94 -51.81 -1.29
CA GLN A 212 7.97 -52.40 -2.16
C GLN A 212 7.37 -53.06 -3.42
N ARG A 213 6.18 -52.58 -3.83
CA ARG A 213 5.43 -53.07 -4.98
C ARG A 213 4.88 -51.88 -5.76
N SER A 214 4.77 -52.06 -7.07
CA SER A 214 4.17 -51.03 -7.91
C SER A 214 2.65 -50.96 -7.70
N ALA A 215 2.11 -49.74 -7.75
CA ALA A 215 0.68 -49.53 -7.63
C ALA A 215 -0.07 -50.16 -8.81
N GLY A 216 -1.30 -50.62 -8.57
CA GLY A 216 -2.12 -51.23 -9.62
C GLY A 216 -2.41 -50.28 -10.80
N GLU A 217 -2.60 -50.85 -11.99
CA GLU A 217 -2.79 -50.09 -13.23
C GLU A 217 -3.93 -49.08 -13.16
N TYR A 218 -5.07 -49.45 -12.57
CA TYR A 218 -6.21 -48.55 -12.38
C TYR A 218 -5.87 -47.33 -11.52
N PHE A 219 -5.07 -47.51 -10.46
CA PHE A 219 -4.65 -46.42 -9.60
C PHE A 219 -3.71 -45.47 -10.34
N LYS A 220 -2.75 -46.01 -11.10
CA LYS A 220 -1.86 -45.21 -11.96
C LYS A 220 -2.64 -44.42 -13.01
N LYS A 221 -3.63 -45.05 -13.65
CA LYS A 221 -4.53 -44.39 -14.62
C LYS A 221 -5.32 -43.24 -13.97
N TYR A 222 -5.83 -43.43 -12.76
CA TYR A 222 -6.49 -42.39 -11.99
C TYR A 222 -5.56 -41.20 -11.68
N LEU A 223 -4.35 -41.46 -11.19
CA LEU A 223 -3.35 -40.41 -10.90
C LEU A 223 -2.94 -39.65 -12.17
N LYS A 224 -2.77 -40.35 -13.29
CA LYS A 224 -2.50 -39.74 -14.60
C LYS A 224 -3.62 -38.77 -15.00
N ASN A 225 -4.88 -39.21 -14.93
CA ASN A 225 -6.03 -38.37 -15.22
C ASN A 225 -6.10 -37.14 -14.30
N LEU A 226 -5.78 -37.28 -13.01
CA LEU A 226 -5.70 -36.15 -12.07
C LEU A 226 -4.63 -35.13 -12.50
N LYS A 227 -3.45 -35.62 -12.89
CA LYS A 227 -2.33 -34.79 -13.36
C LYS A 227 -2.71 -34.04 -14.64
N ASP A 228 -3.26 -34.75 -15.62
CA ASP A 228 -3.67 -34.19 -16.91
C ASP A 228 -4.75 -33.11 -16.74
N ASN A 229 -5.75 -33.37 -15.89
CA ASN A 229 -6.78 -32.38 -15.55
C ASN A 229 -6.18 -31.14 -14.87
N HIS A 230 -5.26 -31.33 -13.93
CA HIS A 230 -4.59 -30.23 -13.28
C HIS A 230 -3.78 -29.38 -14.27
N ASP A 231 -3.03 -30.01 -15.15
CA ASP A 231 -2.19 -29.32 -16.14
C ASP A 231 -3.05 -28.61 -17.19
N CYS A 232 -4.16 -29.20 -17.61
CA CYS A 232 -5.18 -28.55 -18.42
C CYS A 232 -5.76 -27.31 -17.73
N HIS A 233 -6.11 -27.41 -16.44
CA HIS A 233 -6.59 -26.27 -15.66
C HIS A 233 -5.53 -25.18 -15.48
N LYS A 234 -4.25 -25.55 -15.32
CA LYS A 234 -3.14 -24.61 -15.24
C LYS A 234 -2.98 -23.83 -16.55
N LYS A 235 -3.07 -24.53 -17.69
CA LYS A 235 -3.06 -23.93 -19.04
C LYS A 235 -4.27 -23.02 -19.29
N ARG A 236 -5.46 -23.37 -18.79
CA ARG A 236 -6.68 -22.54 -18.93
C ARG A 236 -6.65 -21.27 -18.07
N ARG A 237 -5.93 -21.27 -16.95
CA ARG A 237 -5.86 -20.13 -16.02
C ARG A 237 -5.09 -18.91 -16.56
N THR A 238 -4.28 -19.06 -17.60
CA THR A 238 -3.59 -17.93 -18.24
C THR A 238 -4.52 -17.07 -19.11
N GLY A 239 -5.76 -17.51 -19.39
CA GLY A 239 -6.70 -16.78 -20.26
C GLY A 239 -8.09 -16.46 -19.68
N CYS A 240 -8.43 -16.91 -18.46
CA CYS A 240 -9.81 -16.80 -17.97
C CYS A 240 -9.98 -15.71 -16.89
N LYS A 241 -10.83 -14.71 -17.16
CA LYS A 241 -11.25 -13.68 -16.20
C LYS A 241 -11.87 -14.38 -14.98
N LYS A 242 -11.30 -14.17 -13.78
CA LYS A 242 -11.88 -14.70 -12.53
C LYS A 242 -13.29 -14.15 -12.37
N LYS A 243 -14.29 -15.03 -12.29
CA LYS A 243 -15.65 -14.65 -11.85
C LYS A 243 -15.56 -13.97 -10.48
N SER A 244 -16.17 -12.80 -10.37
CA SER A 244 -16.30 -12.06 -9.12
C SER A 244 -16.92 -12.97 -8.07
N LYS A 245 -16.21 -13.20 -6.96
CA LYS A 245 -16.82 -13.86 -5.79
C LYS A 245 -17.77 -12.84 -5.16
N THR A 246 -19.00 -13.26 -4.90
CA THR A 246 -19.95 -12.49 -4.07
C THR A 246 -19.29 -12.16 -2.73
N ASN A 247 -19.19 -10.86 -2.43
CA ASN A 247 -18.63 -10.36 -1.19
C ASN A 247 -19.59 -10.71 -0.04
N LEU A 248 -19.36 -11.85 0.61
CA LEU A 248 -19.82 -12.03 1.98
C LEU A 248 -19.06 -11.00 2.83
N LYS A 249 -19.78 -10.00 3.36
CA LYS A 249 -19.25 -9.04 4.33
C LYS A 249 -18.80 -9.79 5.59
N ARG A 250 -17.55 -10.26 5.61
CA ARG A 250 -16.87 -10.59 6.86
C ARG A 250 -16.43 -9.28 7.49
N SER A 251 -16.59 -9.16 8.81
CA SER A 251 -15.98 -8.08 9.57
C SER A 251 -14.46 -8.19 9.42
N GLU A 252 -13.85 -7.27 8.67
CA GLU A 252 -12.39 -7.13 8.52
C GLU A 252 -11.77 -6.53 9.79
N THR A 253 -11.97 -7.15 10.94
CA THR A 253 -11.40 -6.65 12.22
C THR A 253 -9.90 -6.89 12.29
N ASP A 254 -9.43 -7.96 11.66
CA ASP A 254 -8.03 -8.43 11.76
C ASP A 254 -7.18 -8.10 10.51
N TYR A 255 -7.82 -7.58 9.46
CA TYR A 255 -7.21 -7.34 8.14
C TYR A 255 -7.48 -5.91 7.66
N GLY A 256 -6.51 -5.28 6.98
CA GLY A 256 -6.74 -4.02 6.24
C GLY A 256 -6.14 -2.76 6.87
N ASN A 257 -6.54 -1.59 6.34
CA ASN A 257 -5.91 -0.31 6.66
C ASN A 257 -6.21 0.21 8.08
N SER A 258 -7.25 -0.31 8.72
CA SER A 258 -7.77 0.11 10.03
C SER A 258 -7.21 -0.68 11.22
N VAL A 259 -6.43 -1.73 10.97
CA VAL A 259 -5.91 -2.58 12.05
C VAL A 259 -4.67 -1.90 12.66
N PRO A 260 -4.56 -1.80 14.00
CA PRO A 260 -3.36 -1.29 14.64
C PRO A 260 -2.15 -2.10 14.15
N THR A 261 -1.24 -1.45 13.45
CA THR A 261 0.05 -2.05 13.08
C THR A 261 0.91 -2.14 14.33
N ALA A 262 1.74 -3.19 14.40
CA ALA A 262 2.77 -3.30 15.41
C ALA A 262 3.56 -1.98 15.52
N THR A 263 3.94 -1.63 16.75
CA THR A 263 4.69 -0.41 17.08
C THR A 263 5.87 -0.30 16.12
N ILE A 264 5.86 0.73 15.27
CA ILE A 264 7.01 1.11 14.45
C ILE A 264 8.17 1.34 15.44
N SER A 265 9.36 0.79 15.18
CA SER A 265 10.51 1.07 16.06
C SER A 265 10.74 2.57 16.15
N ASN A 266 11.19 3.07 17.30
CA ASN A 266 11.39 4.51 17.50
C ASN A 266 12.31 5.10 16.42
N GLU A 267 13.36 4.38 16.02
CA GLU A 267 14.27 4.75 14.94
C GLU A 267 13.55 4.88 13.58
N ASN A 268 12.69 3.92 13.22
CA ASN A 268 11.92 3.98 11.98
C ASN A 268 10.89 5.12 12.03
N TYR A 269 10.30 5.39 13.20
CA TYR A 269 9.38 6.49 13.41
C TYR A 269 10.07 7.85 13.23
N GLU A 270 11.21 8.07 13.87
CA GLU A 270 12.00 9.31 13.75
C GLU A 270 12.52 9.53 12.32
N SER A 271 12.94 8.45 11.64
CA SER A 271 13.32 8.49 10.23
C SER A 271 12.14 8.92 9.33
N GLU A 272 10.93 8.40 9.56
CA GLU A 272 9.74 8.82 8.82
C GLU A 272 9.33 10.26 9.12
N VAL A 273 9.39 10.69 10.39
CA VAL A 273 9.13 12.09 10.77
C VAL A 273 10.10 13.01 10.03
N SER A 274 11.39 12.68 10.02
CA SER A 274 12.42 13.44 9.33
C SER A 274 12.20 13.48 7.82
N ARG A 275 11.81 12.36 7.21
CA ARG A 275 11.47 12.27 5.78
C ARG A 275 10.29 13.18 5.42
N ILE A 276 9.21 13.13 6.20
CA ILE A 276 8.01 13.93 6.00
C ILE A 276 8.33 15.42 6.18
N LEU A 277 9.09 15.79 7.22
CA LEU A 277 9.50 17.18 7.45
C LEU A 277 10.33 17.74 6.30
N LYS A 278 11.32 17.00 5.80
CA LYS A 278 12.12 17.40 4.64
C LYS A 278 11.26 17.62 3.40
N ARG A 279 10.26 16.76 3.17
CA ARG A 279 9.32 16.91 2.05
C ARG A 279 8.40 18.13 2.17
N ILE A 280 8.10 18.55 3.40
CA ILE A 280 7.23 19.70 3.67
C ILE A 280 8.05 21.01 3.65
N GLN A 281 9.36 20.98 3.90
CA GLN A 281 10.19 22.18 3.78
C GLN A 281 10.31 22.62 2.31
N VAL A 282 10.19 23.92 2.09
CA VAL A 282 10.12 24.53 0.75
C VAL A 282 11.19 25.61 0.66
N SER A 283 11.93 25.68 -0.45
CA SER A 283 12.89 26.76 -0.72
C SER A 283 12.16 28.05 -1.14
N MET A 284 12.84 29.20 -1.09
CA MET A 284 12.23 30.47 -1.52
C MET A 284 11.77 30.46 -2.98
N GLU A 285 12.52 29.78 -3.85
CA GLU A 285 12.20 29.62 -5.27
C GLU A 285 10.95 28.76 -5.45
N ASP A 286 10.85 27.66 -4.70
CA ASP A 286 9.70 26.78 -4.73
C ASP A 286 8.44 27.43 -4.15
N ILE A 287 8.55 28.34 -3.17
CA ILE A 287 7.41 29.11 -2.64
C ILE A 287 6.75 29.92 -3.75
N ILE A 288 7.55 30.65 -4.54
CA ILE A 288 7.05 31.45 -5.67
C ILE A 288 6.41 30.55 -6.73
N LEU A 289 7.04 29.40 -7.00
CA LEU A 289 6.51 28.43 -7.96
C LEU A 289 5.16 27.85 -7.50
N ILE A 290 5.05 27.45 -6.23
CA ILE A 290 3.82 26.91 -5.65
C ILE A 290 2.73 27.97 -5.64
N GLU A 291 3.04 29.21 -5.29
CA GLU A 291 2.10 30.32 -5.35
C GLU A 291 1.53 30.46 -6.78
N SER A 292 2.39 30.56 -7.79
CA SER A 292 1.96 30.69 -9.18
C SER A 292 1.10 29.51 -9.66
N LYS A 293 1.42 28.27 -9.22
CA LYS A 293 0.70 27.04 -9.61
C LYS A 293 -0.60 26.82 -8.84
N THR A 294 -0.78 27.46 -7.69
CA THR A 294 -1.95 27.26 -6.81
C THR A 294 -3.01 28.36 -6.95
N GLY A 295 -2.90 29.21 -7.97
CA GLY A 295 -3.91 30.20 -8.34
C GLY A 295 -5.31 29.57 -8.47
N GLY A 296 -6.35 30.33 -8.09
CA GLY A 296 -7.74 29.83 -8.01
C GLY A 296 -8.09 29.09 -6.72
N GLN A 297 -7.17 29.00 -5.77
CA GLN A 297 -7.40 28.52 -4.39
C GLN A 297 -8.17 27.20 -4.34
N TRP A 298 -9.39 27.19 -3.78
CA TRP A 298 -10.16 25.97 -3.53
C TRP A 298 -10.55 25.20 -4.78
N ASP A 299 -10.65 25.85 -5.94
CA ASP A 299 -10.97 25.18 -7.21
C ASP A 299 -9.77 24.41 -7.75
N ASN A 300 -8.56 24.84 -7.39
CA ASN A 300 -7.32 24.23 -7.84
C ASN A 300 -7.00 22.94 -7.04
N PRO A 301 -6.86 21.77 -7.69
CA PRO A 301 -6.47 20.53 -7.04
C PRO A 301 -5.12 20.60 -6.32
N GLN A 302 -4.15 21.33 -6.89
CA GLN A 302 -2.82 21.52 -6.32
C GLN A 302 -2.89 22.22 -4.97
N TYR A 303 -3.68 23.29 -4.87
CA TYR A 303 -3.89 24.05 -3.65
C TYR A 303 -4.43 23.16 -2.51
N ARG A 304 -5.43 22.32 -2.83
CA ARG A 304 -6.01 21.38 -1.85
C ARG A 304 -4.99 20.33 -1.39
N SER A 305 -4.11 19.88 -2.29
CA SER A 305 -3.05 18.92 -1.97
C SER A 305 -2.00 19.51 -1.03
N GLU A 306 -1.51 20.71 -1.35
CA GLU A 306 -0.52 21.41 -0.52
C GLU A 306 -1.07 21.72 0.88
N ARG A 307 -2.33 22.16 0.97
CA ARG A 307 -2.97 22.44 2.26
C ARG A 307 -3.13 21.21 3.15
N ARG A 308 -3.46 20.05 2.59
CA ARG A 308 -3.67 18.82 3.39
C ARG A 308 -2.43 18.36 4.14
N ASN A 309 -1.25 18.68 3.64
CA ASN A 309 0.01 18.27 4.25
C ASN A 309 0.53 19.29 5.27
N ARG A 310 -0.18 20.40 5.51
CA ARG A 310 0.32 21.56 6.26
C ARG A 310 -0.68 22.07 7.28
N LEU A 311 -0.16 22.67 8.35
CA LEU A 311 -0.96 23.42 9.31
C LEU A 311 -1.28 24.79 8.72
N THR A 312 -2.57 25.07 8.53
CA THR A 312 -3.04 26.32 7.93
C THR A 312 -3.25 27.40 9.00
N ALA A 313 -3.11 28.67 8.62
CA ALA A 313 -3.30 29.82 9.52
C ALA A 313 -4.64 29.78 10.27
N SER A 314 -5.72 29.33 9.60
CA SER A 314 -7.06 29.20 10.16
C SER A 314 -7.15 28.19 11.33
N VAL A 315 -6.26 27.20 11.39
CA VAL A 315 -6.24 26.18 12.45
C VAL A 315 -5.06 26.34 13.41
N PHE A 316 -4.00 27.03 12.98
CA PHE A 316 -2.77 27.23 13.75
C PHE A 316 -3.03 27.80 15.15
N GLY A 317 -3.92 28.79 15.25
CA GLY A 317 -4.32 29.38 16.53
C GLY A 317 -4.92 28.38 17.52
N GLU A 318 -5.79 27.47 17.04
CA GLU A 318 -6.39 26.41 17.87
C GLU A 318 -5.33 25.42 18.37
N VAL A 319 -4.33 25.12 17.53
CA VAL A 319 -3.25 24.18 17.84
C VAL A 319 -2.30 24.73 18.91
N VAL A 320 -1.85 25.98 18.73
CA VAL A 320 -0.90 26.62 19.66
C VAL A 320 -1.55 26.93 21.00
N LYS A 321 -2.83 27.34 21.01
CA LYS A 321 -3.55 27.69 22.24
C LYS A 321 -4.11 26.48 23.01
N ARG A 322 -3.90 25.25 22.51
CA ARG A 322 -4.42 24.04 23.16
C ARG A 322 -3.77 23.84 24.53
N ARG A 323 -4.58 23.69 25.57
CA ARG A 323 -4.09 23.34 26.92
C ARG A 323 -3.56 21.91 26.95
N LYS A 324 -2.53 21.64 27.76
CA LYS A 324 -1.95 20.29 27.93
C LYS A 324 -2.95 19.25 28.45
N THR A 325 -3.95 19.71 29.22
CA THR A 325 -5.00 18.86 29.81
C THR A 325 -6.13 18.51 28.84
N THR A 326 -6.29 19.26 27.75
CA THR A 326 -7.34 18.99 26.76
C THR A 326 -6.85 17.89 25.80
N PRO A 327 -7.61 16.80 25.65
CA PRO A 327 -7.21 15.70 24.79
C PRO A 327 -7.22 16.14 23.31
N CYS A 328 -6.16 15.82 22.57
CA CYS A 328 -5.93 16.34 21.22
C CYS A 328 -6.69 15.60 20.10
N HIS A 329 -7.30 14.44 20.38
CA HIS A 329 -7.85 13.55 19.36
C HIS A 329 -8.93 14.22 18.48
N ASN A 330 -9.81 15.04 19.05
CA ASN A 330 -10.86 15.73 18.28
C ASN A 330 -10.28 16.82 17.36
N LEU A 331 -9.29 17.57 17.84
CA LEU A 331 -8.58 18.58 17.04
C LEU A 331 -7.83 17.91 15.89
N VAL A 332 -7.11 16.82 16.16
CA VAL A 332 -6.41 16.03 15.14
C VAL A 332 -7.42 15.47 14.13
N LYS A 333 -8.55 14.95 14.57
CA LYS A 333 -9.61 14.46 13.69
C LYS A 333 -10.17 15.56 12.78
N LYS A 334 -10.40 16.76 13.32
CA LYS A 334 -10.86 17.94 12.55
C LYS A 334 -9.85 18.34 11.46
N ILE A 335 -8.55 18.33 11.79
CA ILE A 335 -7.46 18.66 10.84
C ILE A 335 -7.34 17.60 9.74
N LEU A 336 -7.35 16.31 10.11
CA LEU A 336 -7.13 15.22 9.15
C LEU A 336 -8.35 14.93 8.28
N TYR A 337 -9.56 15.21 8.78
CA TYR A 337 -10.83 14.91 8.12
C TYR A 337 -11.68 16.17 8.01
N GLU A 338 -11.16 17.19 7.33
CA GLU A 338 -11.89 18.43 7.08
C GLU A 338 -13.24 18.12 6.39
N THR A 339 -14.33 18.50 7.06
CA THR A 339 -15.68 18.47 6.49
C THR A 339 -15.96 19.83 5.86
N ASN A 340 -16.27 19.86 4.58
CA ASN A 340 -16.73 21.08 3.92
C ASN A 340 -18.02 21.56 4.61
N PHE A 341 -17.92 22.67 5.34
CA PHE A 341 -19.04 23.32 5.99
C PHE A 341 -19.34 24.62 5.25
N THR A 342 -20.55 24.70 4.70
CA THR A 342 -21.07 25.88 4.02
C THR A 342 -22.28 26.38 4.79
N SER A 343 -22.23 27.63 5.26
CA SER A 343 -23.38 28.34 5.85
C SER A 343 -23.79 29.52 4.97
N GLU A 344 -25.03 29.99 5.09
CA GLU A 344 -25.49 31.20 4.39
C GLU A 344 -24.62 32.42 4.74
N ALA A 345 -24.20 32.55 6.01
CA ALA A 345 -23.30 33.61 6.44
C ALA A 345 -21.94 33.56 5.70
N MET A 346 -21.39 32.36 5.44
CA MET A 346 -20.17 32.21 4.66
C MET A 346 -20.37 32.66 3.20
N LEU A 347 -21.47 32.26 2.57
CA LEU A 347 -21.79 32.66 1.19
C LEU A 347 -21.95 34.17 1.07
N TYR A 348 -22.68 34.79 2.01
CA TYR A 348 -22.85 36.23 2.10
C TYR A 348 -21.50 36.95 2.24
N ILE A 349 -20.61 36.48 3.13
CA ILE A 349 -19.28 37.08 3.31
C ILE A 349 -18.44 36.96 2.03
N VAL A 350 -18.50 35.84 1.32
CA VAL A 350 -17.76 35.64 0.07
C VAL A 350 -18.23 36.61 -1.03
N GLU A 351 -19.54 36.83 -1.15
CA GLU A 351 -20.08 37.84 -2.07
C GLU A 351 -19.70 39.26 -1.66
N LEU A 352 -19.82 39.58 -0.37
CA LEU A 352 -19.50 40.90 0.18
C LEU A 352 -18.02 41.23 0.00
N MET A 353 -17.12 40.27 0.23
CA MET A 353 -15.67 40.45 0.05
C MET A 353 -15.33 40.85 -1.38
N LYS A 354 -15.94 40.22 -2.40
CA LYS A 354 -15.71 40.60 -3.81
C LYS A 354 -16.07 42.06 -4.07
N VAL A 355 -17.15 42.56 -3.47
CA VAL A 355 -17.60 43.95 -3.63
C VAL A 355 -16.73 44.92 -2.84
N LEU A 356 -16.41 44.61 -1.58
CA LEU A 356 -15.62 45.48 -0.69
C LEU A 356 -14.16 45.62 -1.12
N LEU A 357 -13.49 44.53 -1.53
CA LEU A 357 -12.10 44.57 -2.00
C LEU A 357 -11.98 45.47 -3.25
N CYS A 358 -12.87 45.30 -4.23
CA CYS A 358 -12.79 46.06 -5.48
C CYS A 358 -13.20 47.53 -5.36
N ASN A 359 -14.16 47.87 -4.49
CA ASN A 359 -14.72 49.23 -4.44
C ASN A 359 -14.14 50.10 -3.33
N TYR A 360 -13.84 49.53 -2.16
CA TYR A 360 -13.46 50.33 -0.99
C TYR A 360 -11.94 50.46 -0.89
N PHE A 361 -11.24 49.33 -0.72
CA PHE A 361 -9.78 49.34 -0.53
C PHE A 361 -8.99 49.71 -1.79
N GLY A 362 -9.46 49.32 -2.98
CA GLY A 362 -8.76 49.63 -4.23
C GLY A 362 -8.88 51.09 -4.69
N ARG A 363 -9.95 51.80 -4.28
CA ARG A 363 -10.23 53.18 -4.72
C ARG A 363 -9.93 54.23 -3.67
N GLU A 364 -10.23 53.98 -2.38
CA GLU A 364 -10.04 54.99 -1.33
C GLU A 364 -8.57 55.11 -0.86
N GLU A 365 -7.81 54.01 -0.87
CA GLU A 365 -6.43 53.98 -0.36
C GLU A 365 -5.36 54.04 -1.46
N HIS A 366 -5.74 54.08 -2.75
CA HIS A 366 -4.83 53.95 -3.91
C HIS A 366 -3.91 52.71 -3.85
N LEU A 367 -4.29 51.66 -3.13
CA LEU A 367 -3.51 50.45 -2.97
C LEU A 367 -3.88 49.41 -4.05
N LYS A 368 -2.85 48.83 -4.69
CA LYS A 368 -3.04 47.73 -5.65
C LYS A 368 -3.29 46.44 -4.88
N ILE A 369 -4.51 45.95 -4.93
CA ILE A 369 -4.90 44.67 -4.32
C ILE A 369 -4.62 43.56 -5.33
N LEU A 370 -3.82 42.58 -4.92
CA LEU A 370 -3.50 41.40 -5.69
C LEU A 370 -4.07 40.17 -4.99
N GLU A 371 -4.72 39.29 -5.77
CA GLU A 371 -5.11 37.98 -5.25
C GLU A 371 -3.88 37.08 -5.22
N HIS A 372 -3.56 36.61 -4.02
CA HIS A 372 -2.49 35.65 -3.80
C HIS A 372 -3.04 34.23 -3.64
N ALA A 373 -2.25 33.27 -4.08
CA ALA A 373 -2.53 31.85 -3.96
C ALA A 373 -2.01 31.29 -2.61
N ALA A 374 -1.75 29.99 -2.51
CA ALA A 374 -1.11 29.47 -1.30
C ALA A 374 0.33 30.00 -1.22
N TYR A 375 0.59 30.82 -0.20
CA TYR A 375 1.92 31.24 0.20
C TYR A 375 2.37 30.39 1.40
N LEU A 376 3.55 29.79 1.30
CA LEU A 376 4.01 28.72 2.19
C LEU A 376 5.10 29.15 3.17
#